data_AF-A0A7C5KMJ7-F1
#
_entry.id   AF-A0A7C5KMJ7-F1
#
_cell.length_a   1.000
_cell.length_b   1.000
_cell.length_c   1.000
_cell.angle_alpha   90.00
_cell.angle_beta   90.00
_cell.angle_gamma   90.00
#
_symmetry.space_group_name_H-M   'P 1'
#
loop_
_entity.id
_entity.type
_entity.pdbx_description
1 polymer ?
#
loop_
_entity_poly.entity_id
_entity_poly.type
_entity_poly.pdbx_seq_one_letter_code
_entity_poly.pdbx_strand_id
1 'polypeptide(L)'
;MRSDPKKIRWIAALLIGCMGSMQTACKEETSTRPKKPSPNEVVLKVGNYSFTEQEINAFTDFLAKASNGESLAQIRRTVFMDYCLPKKIVENLTTKKERDLAKQKADSFFQIVQADGGDLKALRKNGDPIGGKEESGHYPRVNILTPDVTQALFNREVGEITIPIPTVYGVLIVGAVDEKKGMNAFESHRGIYTVFFPYSADRPLGSQTREQIQKLLQEKPYIHPYYQDDFAPLFPRAN
;
A
#
# COMPACT_ATOMS: atom_id res chain seq x y z
N MET A 1 40.40 -43.60 61.07
CA MET A 1 40.82 -42.54 60.12
C MET A 1 40.25 -41.23 60.62
N ARG A 2 41.10 -40.33 61.15
CA ARG A 2 40.69 -39.01 61.66
C ARG A 2 40.86 -38.00 60.52
N SER A 3 39.78 -37.30 60.16
CA SER A 3 39.81 -36.25 59.15
C SER A 3 40.51 -35.01 59.72
N ASP A 4 41.41 -34.43 58.91
CA ASP A 4 42.25 -33.29 59.27
C ASP A 4 41.46 -31.98 59.06
N PRO A 5 41.14 -31.21 60.12
CA PRO A 5 40.27 -30.04 60.04
C PRO A 5 40.92 -28.81 59.38
N LYS A 6 42.19 -28.91 58.92
CA LYS A 6 42.91 -27.76 58.33
C LYS A 6 42.72 -27.57 56.82
N LYS A 7 42.01 -28.46 56.12
CA LYS A 7 41.76 -28.32 54.66
C LYS A 7 40.48 -27.57 54.29
N ILE A 8 39.64 -27.15 55.25
CA ILE A 8 38.35 -26.47 54.99
C ILE A 8 38.45 -24.96 55.28
N ARG A 9 39.56 -24.32 54.93
CA ARG A 9 39.69 -22.85 55.06
C ARG A 9 40.09 -22.10 53.79
N TRP A 10 40.27 -22.79 52.66
CA TRP A 10 40.69 -22.16 51.40
C TRP A 10 39.62 -22.14 50.30
N ILE A 11 38.43 -22.70 50.52
CA ILE A 11 37.34 -22.67 49.50
C ILE A 11 36.36 -21.52 49.72
N ALA A 12 36.36 -20.86 50.88
CA ALA A 12 35.41 -19.78 51.20
C ALA A 12 35.85 -18.37 50.77
N ALA A 13 37.02 -18.21 50.15
CA ALA A 13 37.56 -16.89 49.76
C ALA A 13 37.50 -16.60 48.25
N LEU A 14 36.88 -17.47 47.44
CA LEU A 14 36.80 -17.32 45.98
C LEU A 14 35.37 -17.10 45.44
N LEU A 15 34.41 -16.82 46.32
CA LEU A 15 32.99 -16.61 45.98
C LEU A 15 32.44 -15.22 46.35
N ILE A 16 33.30 -14.28 46.73
CA ILE A 16 32.93 -12.88 47.05
C ILE A 16 33.61 -11.90 46.07
N GLY A 17 34.00 -12.38 44.88
CA GLY A 17 34.69 -11.60 43.85
C GLY A 17 33.92 -11.37 42.55
N CYS A 18 32.70 -11.93 42.39
CA CYS A 18 31.96 -11.89 41.12
C CYS A 18 30.58 -11.22 41.17
N MET A 19 30.19 -10.61 42.30
CA MET A 19 28.91 -9.88 42.41
C MET A 19 29.06 -8.35 42.31
N GLY A 20 30.28 -7.82 42.27
CA GLY A 20 30.55 -6.37 42.25
C GLY A 20 30.58 -5.71 40.87
N SER A 21 30.44 -6.46 39.77
CA SER A 21 30.56 -5.92 38.40
C SER A 21 29.27 -5.96 37.58
N MET A 22 28.14 -6.41 38.14
CA MET A 22 26.85 -6.43 37.42
C MET A 22 25.97 -5.18 37.64
N GLN A 23 26.35 -4.26 38.53
CA GLN A 23 25.52 -3.09 38.85
C GLN A 23 25.77 -1.84 38.00
N THR A 24 26.80 -1.83 37.14
CA THR A 24 27.13 -0.67 36.27
C THR A 24 26.68 -0.83 34.82
N ALA A 25 25.97 -1.91 34.49
CA ALA A 25 25.45 -2.17 33.14
C ALA A 25 23.93 -1.95 32.99
N CYS A 26 23.23 -1.49 34.04
CA CYS A 26 21.95 -0.81 33.88
C CYS A 26 22.21 0.66 33.50
N LYS A 27 22.97 0.90 32.41
CA LYS A 27 22.76 2.14 31.66
C LYS A 27 21.31 2.07 31.24
N GLU A 28 20.51 3.05 31.66
CA GLU A 28 19.22 3.32 31.06
C GLU A 28 19.43 3.26 29.54
N GLU A 29 19.04 2.14 28.92
CA GLU A 29 18.63 2.14 27.54
C GLU A 29 17.42 3.06 27.55
N THR A 30 17.70 4.36 27.43
CA THR A 30 16.74 5.31 26.91
C THR A 30 16.35 4.69 25.58
N SER A 31 15.23 3.95 25.61
CA SER A 31 14.59 3.38 24.44
C SER A 31 14.23 4.59 23.60
N THR A 32 15.20 5.02 22.78
CA THR A 32 15.06 6.13 21.86
C THR A 32 14.23 5.57 20.73
N ARG A 33 12.93 5.43 21.00
CA ARG A 33 11.93 5.14 19.98
C ARG A 33 12.26 6.06 18.80
N PRO A 34 12.48 5.50 17.60
CA PRO A 34 12.81 6.30 16.44
C PRO A 34 11.83 7.48 16.32
N LYS A 35 12.34 8.66 16.00
CA LYS A 35 11.48 9.82 15.77
C LYS A 35 10.62 9.53 14.53
N LYS A 36 9.33 9.92 14.57
CA LYS A 36 8.46 9.87 13.41
C LYS A 36 9.04 10.74 12.29
N PRO A 37 9.20 10.23 11.06
CA PRO A 37 9.75 10.98 9.94
C PRO A 37 8.81 12.10 9.49
N SER A 38 9.38 13.10 8.81
CA SER A 38 8.58 14.19 8.21
C SER A 38 7.85 13.71 6.93
N PRO A 39 6.76 14.36 6.48
CA PRO A 39 5.97 13.90 5.33
C PRO A 39 6.79 13.67 4.04
N ASN A 40 7.84 14.45 3.80
CA ASN A 40 8.68 14.36 2.60
C ASN A 40 9.93 13.48 2.78
N GLU A 41 10.13 12.94 3.97
CA GLU A 41 11.29 12.11 4.27
C GLU A 41 11.13 10.72 3.67
N VAL A 42 12.21 10.20 3.08
CA VAL A 42 12.22 8.86 2.48
C VAL A 42 12.24 7.81 3.58
N VAL A 43 11.18 7.00 3.66
CA VAL A 43 11.01 5.98 4.69
C VAL A 43 11.32 4.57 4.20
N LEU A 44 11.33 4.36 2.89
CA LEU A 44 11.60 3.07 2.26
C LEU A 44 12.33 3.30 0.92
N LYS A 45 13.38 2.53 0.67
CA LYS A 45 14.00 2.41 -0.66
C LYS A 45 14.12 0.94 -1.05
N VAL A 46 13.74 0.62 -2.28
CA VAL A 46 13.84 -0.72 -2.87
C VAL A 46 14.34 -0.55 -4.30
N GLY A 47 15.51 -1.13 -4.61
CA GLY A 47 16.25 -0.83 -5.83
C GLY A 47 16.43 0.68 -6.04
N ASN A 48 16.03 1.16 -7.22
CA ASN A 48 16.11 2.59 -7.58
C ASN A 48 14.88 3.40 -7.14
N TYR A 49 13.93 2.81 -6.41
CA TYR A 49 12.69 3.45 -6.01
C TYR A 49 12.79 3.96 -4.57
N SER A 50 12.35 5.20 -4.34
CA SER A 50 12.26 5.82 -3.01
C SER A 50 10.82 6.20 -2.72
N PHE A 51 10.38 5.95 -1.49
CA PHE A 51 9.03 6.21 -1.01
C PHE A 51 9.05 7.09 0.23
N THR A 52 8.28 8.17 0.22
CA THR A 52 8.19 9.10 1.35
C THR A 52 7.14 8.66 2.38
N GLU A 53 7.23 9.24 3.58
CA GLU A 53 6.22 9.13 4.65
C GLU A 53 4.81 9.40 4.10
N GLN A 54 4.65 10.48 3.33
CA GLN A 54 3.37 10.87 2.77
C GLN A 54 2.85 9.85 1.75
N GLU A 55 3.71 9.31 0.89
CA GLU A 55 3.32 8.31 -0.12
C GLU A 55 2.84 7.01 0.56
N ILE A 56 3.59 6.52 1.56
CA ILE A 56 3.27 5.29 2.29
C ILE A 56 2.00 5.41 3.13
N ASN A 57 1.75 6.59 3.71
CA ASN A 57 0.54 6.83 4.49
C ASN A 57 -0.63 7.33 3.63
N ALA A 58 -0.46 7.45 2.31
CA ALA A 58 -1.56 7.74 1.41
C ALA A 58 -2.65 6.68 1.61
N PHE A 59 -3.89 7.13 1.77
CA PHE A 59 -5.07 6.28 1.98
C PHE A 59 -5.12 5.48 3.29
N THR A 60 -4.13 5.56 4.18
CA THR A 60 -4.15 4.79 5.44
C THR A 60 -5.38 5.09 6.30
N ASP A 61 -5.77 6.36 6.43
CA ASP A 61 -6.98 6.76 7.16
C ASP A 61 -8.27 6.21 6.52
N PHE A 62 -8.32 6.16 5.19
CA PHE A 62 -9.46 5.64 4.44
C PHE A 62 -9.56 4.12 4.62
N LEU A 63 -8.44 3.41 4.41
CA LEU A 63 -8.37 1.96 4.53
C LEU A 63 -8.58 1.51 5.97
N ALA A 64 -8.03 2.20 6.98
CA ALA A 64 -8.21 1.85 8.38
C ALA A 64 -9.67 1.91 8.83
N LYS A 65 -10.45 2.86 8.30
CA LYS A 65 -11.89 2.92 8.55
C LYS A 65 -12.64 1.78 7.87
N ALA A 66 -12.16 1.34 6.72
CA ALA A 66 -12.87 0.38 5.87
C ALA A 66 -12.46 -1.09 6.13
N SER A 67 -11.28 -1.35 6.69
CA SER A 67 -10.72 -2.71 6.86
C SER A 67 -11.06 -3.40 8.19
N ASN A 68 -11.99 -2.85 8.96
CA ASN A 68 -12.52 -3.42 10.22
C ASN A 68 -11.45 -4.10 11.12
N GLY A 69 -10.42 -3.35 11.51
CA GLY A 69 -9.45 -3.81 12.51
C GLY A 69 -8.14 -4.35 11.96
N GLU A 70 -7.85 -4.21 10.67
CA GLU A 70 -6.47 -4.41 10.19
C GLU A 70 -5.50 -3.44 10.89
N SER A 71 -4.30 -3.93 11.18
CA SER A 71 -3.25 -3.10 11.77
C SER A 71 -2.75 -2.07 10.76
N LEU A 72 -2.31 -0.90 11.25
CA LEU A 72 -1.75 0.14 10.41
C LEU A 72 -0.52 -0.35 9.60
N ALA A 73 0.28 -1.24 10.20
CA ALA A 73 1.38 -1.91 9.53
C ALA A 73 0.90 -2.71 8.30
N GLN A 74 -0.17 -3.49 8.44
CA GLN A 74 -0.73 -4.26 7.33
C GLN A 74 -1.29 -3.34 6.23
N ILE A 75 -2.02 -2.29 6.60
CA ILE A 75 -2.57 -1.32 5.66
C ILE A 75 -1.44 -0.66 4.85
N ARG A 76 -0.35 -0.25 5.50
CA ARG A 76 0.82 0.35 4.83
C ARG A 76 1.50 -0.63 3.87
N ARG A 77 1.60 -1.92 4.23
CA ARG A 77 2.09 -2.95 3.29
C ARG A 77 1.19 -3.05 2.07
N THR A 78 -0.13 -3.06 2.25
CA THR A 78 -1.09 -3.07 1.14
C THR A 78 -0.93 -1.84 0.25
N VAL A 79 -0.87 -0.64 0.84
CA VAL A 79 -0.63 0.61 0.09
C VAL A 79 0.69 0.54 -0.68
N PHE A 80 1.76 0.06 -0.03
CA PHE A 80 3.05 -0.09 -0.67
C PHE A 80 3.03 -1.08 -1.84
N MET A 81 2.53 -2.30 -1.61
CA MET A 81 2.58 -3.42 -2.55
C MET A 81 1.60 -3.30 -3.71
N ASP A 82 0.40 -2.78 -3.45
CA ASP A 82 -0.69 -2.78 -4.42
C ASP A 82 -0.83 -1.42 -5.13
N TYR A 83 -0.22 -0.36 -4.57
CA TYR A 83 -0.32 0.99 -5.12
C TYR A 83 1.03 1.64 -5.39
N CYS A 84 1.80 1.99 -4.34
CA CYS A 84 2.96 2.85 -4.49
C CYS A 84 4.05 2.23 -5.38
N LEU A 85 4.45 0.98 -5.09
CA LEU A 85 5.52 0.31 -5.83
C LEU A 85 5.12 0.01 -7.28
N PRO A 86 3.96 -0.62 -7.57
CA PRO A 86 3.48 -0.80 -8.93
C PRO A 86 3.43 0.50 -9.73
N LYS A 87 2.94 1.59 -9.11
CA LYS A 87 2.82 2.89 -9.77
C LYS A 87 4.18 3.43 -10.22
N LYS A 88 5.19 3.44 -9.35
CA LYS A 88 6.54 3.92 -9.73
C LYS A 88 7.18 3.04 -10.80
N ILE A 89 6.97 1.73 -10.73
CA ILE A 89 7.43 0.79 -11.77
C ILE A 89 6.80 1.13 -13.12
N VAL A 90 5.47 1.30 -13.16
CA VAL A 90 4.76 1.64 -14.41
C VAL A 90 5.18 3.03 -14.92
N GLU A 91 5.40 4.00 -14.04
CA GLU A 91 5.90 5.33 -14.42
C GLU A 91 7.28 5.26 -15.10
N ASN A 92 8.12 4.30 -14.72
CA ASN A 92 9.40 4.03 -15.37
C ASN A 92 9.28 3.19 -16.65
N LEU A 93 8.32 2.27 -16.71
CA LEU A 93 8.05 1.44 -17.89
C LEU A 93 7.36 2.22 -19.02
N THR A 94 6.67 3.32 -18.69
CA THR A 94 5.92 4.14 -19.62
C THR A 94 6.57 5.50 -19.84
N THR A 95 6.39 6.07 -21.02
CA THR A 95 6.82 7.43 -21.30
C THR A 95 5.81 8.44 -20.75
N LYS A 96 6.26 9.67 -20.47
CA LYS A 96 5.34 10.77 -20.10
C LYS A 96 4.27 10.99 -21.18
N LYS A 97 4.64 10.90 -22.45
CA LYS A 97 3.72 11.05 -23.59
C LYS A 97 2.59 10.03 -23.58
N GLU A 98 2.88 8.77 -23.28
CA GLU A 98 1.89 7.71 -23.16
C GLU A 98 0.88 7.99 -22.04
N ARG A 99 1.37 8.40 -20.86
CA ARG A 99 0.52 8.75 -19.72
C ARG A 99 -0.34 9.98 -19.99
N ASP A 100 0.25 11.02 -20.58
CA ASP A 100 -0.46 12.24 -20.97
C ASP A 100 -1.55 11.95 -22.01
N LEU A 101 -1.26 11.08 -22.99
CA LEU A 101 -2.23 10.69 -24.00
C LEU A 101 -3.42 9.91 -23.41
N ALA A 102 -3.15 8.96 -22.50
CA ALA A 102 -4.22 8.25 -21.81
C ALA A 102 -5.11 9.20 -21.00
N LYS A 103 -4.48 10.16 -20.29
CA LYS A 103 -5.21 11.21 -19.56
C LYS A 103 -6.05 12.07 -20.50
N GLN A 104 -5.48 12.56 -21.60
CA GLN A 104 -6.18 13.36 -22.58
C GLN A 104 -7.39 12.62 -23.16
N LYS A 105 -7.23 11.34 -23.51
CA LYS A 105 -8.35 10.51 -24.00
C LYS A 105 -9.46 10.38 -22.97
N ALA A 106 -9.10 10.10 -21.71
CA ALA A 106 -10.07 10.00 -20.62
C ALA A 106 -10.78 11.32 -20.34
N ASP A 107 -10.05 12.45 -20.32
CA ASP A 107 -10.63 13.78 -20.13
C ASP A 107 -11.61 14.12 -21.26
N SER A 108 -11.20 13.91 -22.53
CA SER A 108 -12.07 14.15 -23.69
C SER A 108 -13.31 13.28 -23.66
N PHE A 109 -13.17 11.99 -23.32
CA PHE A 109 -14.31 11.10 -23.18
C PHE A 109 -15.23 11.53 -22.04
N PHE A 110 -14.69 11.95 -20.90
CA PHE A 110 -15.49 12.46 -19.79
C PHE A 110 -16.30 13.71 -20.19
N GLN A 111 -15.74 14.62 -21.01
CA GLN A 111 -16.49 15.76 -21.53
C GLN A 111 -17.65 15.33 -22.44
N ILE A 112 -17.48 14.29 -23.25
CA ILE A 112 -18.55 13.71 -24.07
C ILE A 112 -19.66 13.16 -23.18
N VAL A 113 -19.31 12.40 -22.13
CA VAL A 113 -20.27 11.86 -21.16
C VAL A 113 -21.02 12.97 -20.43
N GLN A 114 -20.32 14.04 -20.02
CA GLN A 114 -20.93 15.21 -19.38
C GLN A 114 -21.92 15.93 -20.31
N ALA A 115 -21.57 16.09 -21.59
CA ALA A 115 -22.46 16.67 -22.58
C ALA A 115 -23.73 15.83 -22.84
N ASP A 116 -23.68 14.52 -22.57
CA ASP A 116 -24.80 13.57 -22.70
C ASP A 116 -25.52 13.30 -21.36
N GLY A 117 -25.35 14.18 -20.37
CA GLY A 117 -26.07 14.15 -19.08
C GLY A 117 -25.21 13.83 -17.87
N GLY A 118 -23.97 13.37 -18.06
CA GLY A 118 -22.99 13.20 -16.98
C GLY A 118 -23.28 12.07 -16.00
N ASP A 119 -24.19 11.16 -16.34
CA ASP A 119 -24.62 10.05 -15.47
C ASP A 119 -24.13 8.67 -15.97
N LEU A 120 -24.48 7.62 -15.23
CA LEU A 120 -24.14 6.24 -15.58
C LEU A 120 -24.73 5.81 -16.93
N LYS A 121 -25.93 6.30 -17.29
CA LYS A 121 -26.57 5.94 -18.55
C LYS A 121 -25.78 6.52 -19.73
N ALA A 122 -25.35 7.78 -19.63
CA ALA A 122 -24.44 8.42 -20.57
C ALA A 122 -23.10 7.69 -20.64
N LEU A 123 -22.53 7.31 -19.50
CA LEU A 123 -21.28 6.55 -19.45
C LEU A 123 -21.39 5.20 -20.17
N ARG A 124 -22.45 4.42 -19.95
CA ARG A 124 -22.70 3.16 -20.65
C ARG A 124 -22.84 3.37 -22.14
N LYS A 125 -23.74 4.29 -22.55
CA LYS A 125 -24.02 4.60 -23.95
C LYS A 125 -22.76 4.98 -24.73
N ASN A 126 -21.90 5.82 -24.15
CA ASN A 126 -20.67 6.28 -24.82
C ASN A 126 -19.50 5.30 -24.61
N GLY A 127 -19.50 4.54 -23.51
CA GLY A 127 -18.44 3.62 -23.12
C GLY A 127 -18.48 2.27 -23.84
N ASP A 128 -19.67 1.71 -24.09
CA ASP A 128 -19.82 0.38 -24.70
C ASP A 128 -19.07 0.25 -26.04
N PRO A 129 -19.13 1.24 -26.97
CA PRO A 129 -18.40 1.15 -28.25
C PRO A 129 -16.87 1.14 -28.12
N ILE A 130 -16.32 1.58 -26.98
CA ILE A 130 -14.88 1.67 -26.74
C ILE A 130 -14.39 0.64 -25.71
N GLY A 131 -15.19 -0.39 -25.43
CA GLY A 131 -14.84 -1.47 -24.52
C GLY A 131 -15.12 -1.17 -23.05
N GLY A 132 -16.00 -0.21 -22.77
CA GLY A 132 -16.60 -0.06 -21.45
C GLY A 132 -17.34 -1.33 -21.06
N LYS A 133 -17.29 -1.68 -19.78
CA LYS A 133 -17.88 -2.93 -19.29
C LYS A 133 -18.45 -2.79 -17.89
N GLU A 134 -19.57 -3.45 -17.69
CA GLU A 134 -20.10 -3.75 -16.37
C GLU A 134 -19.35 -4.95 -15.80
N GLU A 135 -18.79 -4.78 -14.62
CA GLU A 135 -18.09 -5.88 -13.96
C GLU A 135 -19.10 -6.85 -13.35
N SER A 136 -18.88 -8.15 -13.53
CA SER A 136 -19.81 -9.21 -13.12
C SER A 136 -20.03 -9.39 -11.61
N GLY A 137 -19.40 -8.56 -10.77
CA GLY A 137 -19.41 -8.70 -9.32
C GLY A 137 -19.64 -7.39 -8.58
N HIS A 138 -19.92 -7.52 -7.28
CA HIS A 138 -20.02 -6.39 -6.36
C HIS A 138 -18.69 -6.23 -5.60
N TYR A 139 -18.11 -5.05 -5.70
CA TYR A 139 -16.82 -4.75 -5.11
C TYR A 139 -17.00 -4.18 -3.69
N PRO A 140 -16.37 -4.76 -2.66
CA PRO A 140 -16.34 -4.18 -1.33
C PRO A 140 -15.54 -2.87 -1.30
N ARG A 141 -15.72 -2.08 -0.23
CA ARG A 141 -14.92 -0.86 0.04
C ARG A 141 -13.44 -1.12 0.31
N VAL A 142 -13.02 -2.36 0.47
CA VAL A 142 -11.61 -2.74 0.67
C VAL A 142 -11.28 -3.96 -0.17
N ASN A 143 -10.02 -4.10 -0.55
CA ASN A 143 -9.43 -5.38 -1.00
C ASN A 143 -9.77 -5.91 -2.40
N ILE A 144 -10.06 -5.06 -3.39
CA ILE A 144 -10.09 -5.49 -4.81
C ILE A 144 -9.67 -4.36 -5.76
N LEU A 145 -10.25 -3.18 -5.57
CA LEU A 145 -9.92 -1.99 -6.35
C LEU A 145 -8.77 -1.22 -5.69
N THR A 146 -8.03 -0.46 -6.49
CA THR A 146 -6.98 0.42 -5.96
C THR A 146 -7.61 1.48 -5.04
N PRO A 147 -6.92 1.91 -3.96
CA PRO A 147 -7.51 2.79 -2.95
C PRO A 147 -8.09 4.11 -3.51
N ASP A 148 -7.46 4.68 -4.54
CA ASP A 148 -7.91 5.88 -5.24
C ASP A 148 -9.25 5.68 -5.98
N VAL A 149 -9.39 4.57 -6.71
CA VAL A 149 -10.62 4.20 -7.41
C VAL A 149 -11.74 3.95 -6.40
N THR A 150 -11.46 3.16 -5.37
CA THR A 150 -12.42 2.85 -4.31
C THR A 150 -12.91 4.12 -3.63
N GLN A 151 -12.01 5.00 -3.19
CA GLN A 151 -12.38 6.24 -2.51
C GLN A 151 -13.23 7.14 -3.40
N ALA A 152 -12.86 7.29 -4.68
CA ALA A 152 -13.62 8.09 -5.62
C ALA A 152 -15.01 7.51 -5.91
N LEU A 153 -15.10 6.20 -6.11
CA LEU A 153 -16.36 5.51 -6.39
C LEU A 153 -17.33 5.56 -5.21
N PHE A 154 -16.86 5.24 -4.01
CA PHE A 154 -17.72 5.12 -2.84
C PHE A 154 -18.13 6.47 -2.22
N ASN A 155 -17.59 7.57 -2.75
CA ASN A 155 -18.06 8.93 -2.47
C ASN A 155 -19.16 9.39 -3.44
N ARG A 156 -19.56 8.55 -4.41
CA ARG A 156 -20.63 8.83 -5.37
C ARG A 156 -21.93 8.15 -4.98
N GLU A 157 -23.05 8.69 -5.43
CA GLU A 157 -24.34 7.99 -5.33
C GLU A 157 -24.48 6.92 -6.42
N VAL A 158 -25.42 5.99 -6.24
CA VAL A 158 -25.75 5.02 -7.29
C VAL A 158 -26.32 5.76 -8.49
N GLY A 159 -25.82 5.46 -9.70
CA GLY A 159 -26.14 6.16 -10.93
C GLY A 159 -25.18 7.32 -11.28
N GLU A 160 -24.34 7.75 -10.34
CA GLU A 160 -23.30 8.74 -10.59
C GLU A 160 -22.00 8.11 -11.10
N ILE A 161 -21.13 8.97 -11.67
CA ILE A 161 -19.83 8.60 -12.20
C ILE A 161 -18.70 9.39 -11.53
N THR A 162 -17.49 8.84 -11.58
CA THR A 162 -16.28 9.53 -11.14
C THR A 162 -15.75 10.47 -12.22
N ILE A 163 -14.93 11.44 -11.82
CA ILE A 163 -14.01 12.11 -12.76
C ILE A 163 -12.96 11.09 -13.25
N PRO A 164 -12.17 11.39 -14.30
CA PRO A 164 -11.04 10.56 -14.70
C PRO A 164 -10.03 10.36 -13.56
N ILE A 165 -9.75 9.10 -13.21
CA ILE A 165 -8.87 8.71 -12.11
C ILE A 165 -7.59 8.11 -12.68
N PRO A 166 -6.42 8.74 -12.49
CA PRO A 166 -5.15 8.12 -12.81
C PRO A 166 -4.89 6.95 -11.85
N THR A 167 -4.80 5.75 -12.40
CA THR A 167 -4.51 4.49 -11.69
C THR A 167 -3.08 4.03 -11.97
N VAL A 168 -2.68 2.87 -11.43
CA VAL A 168 -1.36 2.28 -11.68
C VAL A 168 -1.09 2.04 -13.17
N TYR A 169 -2.09 1.58 -13.94
CA TYR A 169 -1.88 1.09 -15.31
C TYR A 169 -2.49 1.97 -16.42
N GLY A 170 -3.23 3.01 -16.06
CA GLY A 170 -3.99 3.82 -16.99
C GLY A 170 -4.88 4.83 -16.30
N VAL A 171 -5.85 5.38 -17.02
CA VAL A 171 -6.86 6.28 -16.48
C VAL A 171 -8.22 5.61 -16.54
N LEU A 172 -8.96 5.66 -15.45
CA LEU A 172 -10.25 4.97 -15.30
C LEU A 172 -11.37 5.99 -15.07
N ILE A 173 -12.53 5.76 -15.65
CA ILE A 173 -13.79 6.41 -15.27
C ILE A 173 -14.74 5.31 -14.82
N VAL A 174 -15.34 5.48 -13.64
CA VAL A 174 -16.18 4.46 -13.02
C VAL A 174 -17.56 5.02 -12.73
N GLY A 175 -18.60 4.25 -13.02
CA GLY A 175 -19.97 4.52 -12.58
C GLY A 175 -20.43 3.53 -11.52
N ALA A 176 -21.13 4.00 -10.50
CA ALA A 176 -21.75 3.16 -9.48
C ALA A 176 -23.09 2.61 -10.03
N VAL A 177 -23.16 1.30 -10.27
CA VAL A 177 -24.34 0.67 -10.89
C VAL A 177 -25.45 0.42 -9.89
N ASP A 178 -25.10 -0.23 -8.78
CA ASP A 178 -25.99 -0.57 -7.69
C ASP A 178 -25.18 -0.73 -6.40
N GLU A 179 -25.87 -0.86 -5.26
CA GLU A 179 -25.24 -1.08 -3.97
C GLU A 179 -25.97 -2.17 -3.19
N LYS A 180 -25.22 -3.21 -2.82
CA LYS A 180 -25.64 -4.22 -1.85
C LYS A 180 -25.16 -3.79 -0.47
N LYS A 181 -26.09 -3.38 0.39
CA LYS A 181 -25.78 -2.97 1.77
C LYS A 181 -25.38 -4.19 2.60
N GLY A 182 -24.24 -4.11 3.29
CA GLY A 182 -23.84 -5.07 4.32
C GLY A 182 -24.49 -4.76 5.67
N MET A 183 -24.04 -5.41 6.75
CA MET A 183 -24.54 -5.14 8.10
C MET A 183 -24.14 -3.75 8.59
N ASN A 184 -23.06 -3.20 8.04
CA ASN A 184 -22.64 -1.80 8.24
C ASN A 184 -22.24 -1.14 6.91
N ALA A 185 -22.00 0.18 6.95
CA ALA A 185 -21.65 0.96 5.77
C ALA A 185 -20.31 0.52 5.13
N PHE A 186 -19.40 -0.08 5.89
CA PHE A 186 -18.09 -0.54 5.41
C PHE A 186 -18.16 -1.88 4.68
N GLU A 187 -19.19 -2.65 4.97
CA GLU A 187 -19.52 -3.91 4.30
C GLU A 187 -20.41 -3.72 3.06
N SER A 188 -20.67 -2.47 2.64
CA SER A 188 -21.41 -2.27 1.40
C SER A 188 -20.56 -2.63 0.18
N HIS A 189 -21.18 -3.31 -0.77
CA HIS A 189 -20.55 -3.72 -2.01
C HIS A 189 -21.24 -3.04 -3.19
N ARG A 190 -20.49 -2.63 -4.21
CA ARG A 190 -21.03 -1.91 -5.36
C ARG A 190 -20.80 -2.65 -6.67
N GLY A 191 -21.84 -2.79 -7.48
CA GLY A 191 -21.68 -3.09 -8.90
C GLY A 191 -21.10 -1.85 -9.58
N ILE A 192 -20.23 -2.07 -10.55
CA ILE A 192 -19.51 -0.98 -11.22
C ILE A 192 -19.53 -1.16 -12.73
N TYR A 193 -19.58 -0.02 -13.42
CA TYR A 193 -19.29 0.07 -14.84
C TYR A 193 -18.00 0.85 -15.02
N THR A 194 -17.09 0.35 -15.85
CA THR A 194 -15.77 0.94 -16.03
C THR A 194 -15.49 1.24 -17.50
N VAL A 195 -14.80 2.36 -17.73
CA VAL A 195 -14.14 2.66 -19.01
C VAL A 195 -12.67 2.93 -18.71
N PHE A 196 -11.79 2.15 -19.34
CA PHE A 196 -10.36 2.15 -19.05
C PHE A 196 -9.53 2.61 -20.24
N PHE A 197 -8.65 3.58 -19.99
CA PHE A 197 -7.70 4.13 -20.95
C PHE A 197 -6.28 3.71 -20.53
N PRO A 198 -5.74 2.60 -21.05
CA PRO A 198 -4.44 2.09 -20.62
C PRO A 198 -3.31 3.05 -21.02
N TYR A 199 -2.26 3.11 -20.20
CA TYR A 199 -1.04 3.86 -20.56
C TYR A 199 -0.33 3.27 -21.79
N SER A 200 -0.45 1.97 -22.03
CA SER A 200 0.10 1.33 -23.21
C SER A 200 -0.87 0.27 -23.72
N ALA A 201 -1.18 0.31 -25.02
CA ALA A 201 -2.05 -0.68 -25.66
C ALA A 201 -1.29 -1.98 -26.01
N ASP A 202 0.01 -1.86 -26.30
CA ASP A 202 0.79 -2.93 -26.90
C ASP A 202 1.63 -3.71 -25.88
N ARG A 203 1.62 -3.30 -24.61
CA ARG A 203 2.48 -3.88 -23.56
C ARG A 203 1.67 -4.45 -22.40
N PRO A 204 1.98 -5.67 -21.95
CA PRO A 204 1.33 -6.27 -20.79
C PRO A 204 1.93 -5.70 -19.50
N LEU A 205 1.67 -4.42 -19.21
CA LEU A 205 2.26 -3.71 -18.06
C LEU A 205 2.06 -4.46 -16.74
N GLY A 206 0.93 -5.16 -16.56
CA GLY A 206 0.65 -5.95 -15.37
C GLY A 206 1.65 -7.09 -15.14
N SER A 207 2.00 -7.88 -16.15
CA SER A 207 2.96 -8.99 -15.99
C SER A 207 4.38 -8.48 -15.78
N GLN A 208 4.78 -7.46 -16.55
CA GLN A 208 6.10 -6.81 -16.38
C GLN A 208 6.27 -6.18 -15.00
N THR A 209 5.21 -5.54 -14.49
CA THR A 209 5.23 -4.94 -13.15
C THR A 209 5.37 -6.01 -12.07
N ARG A 210 4.61 -7.11 -12.16
CA ARG A 210 4.73 -8.23 -11.22
C ARG A 210 6.13 -8.85 -11.22
N GLU A 211 6.72 -9.05 -12.40
CA GLU A 211 8.08 -9.57 -12.51
C GLU A 211 9.11 -8.63 -11.85
N GLN A 212 8.99 -7.32 -12.07
CA GLN A 212 9.87 -6.34 -11.43
C GLN A 212 9.69 -6.29 -9.91
N ILE A 213 8.45 -6.35 -9.42
CA ILE A 213 8.17 -6.42 -7.98
C ILE A 213 8.85 -7.65 -7.37
N GLN A 214 8.70 -8.83 -7.99
CA GLN A 214 9.33 -10.05 -7.49
C GLN A 214 10.86 -9.92 -7.40
N LYS A 215 11.51 -9.31 -8.40
CA LYS A 215 12.95 -9.05 -8.37
C LYS A 215 13.33 -8.09 -7.24
N LEU A 216 12.61 -6.98 -7.11
CA LEU A 216 12.86 -5.95 -6.09
C LEU A 216 12.66 -6.47 -4.66
N LEU A 217 11.70 -7.37 -4.44
CA LEU A 217 11.51 -7.99 -3.12
C LEU A 217 12.65 -8.93 -2.71
N GLN A 218 13.51 -9.36 -3.64
CA GLN A 218 14.71 -10.12 -3.31
C GLN A 218 15.92 -9.22 -2.98
N GLU A 219 15.81 -7.92 -3.25
CA GLU A 219 16.88 -6.97 -2.94
C GLU A 219 16.86 -6.58 -1.46
N LYS A 220 18.02 -6.13 -0.95
CA LYS A 220 18.10 -5.57 0.39
C LYS A 220 17.54 -4.14 0.40
N PRO A 221 16.40 -3.87 1.06
CA PRO A 221 15.85 -2.53 1.11
C PRO A 221 16.62 -1.66 2.11
N TYR A 222 16.46 -0.34 1.98
CA TYR A 222 16.58 0.57 3.11
C TYR A 222 15.19 0.76 3.73
N ILE A 223 15.07 0.55 5.04
CA ILE A 223 13.84 0.80 5.80
C ILE A 223 14.18 1.79 6.90
N HIS A 224 13.44 2.90 6.99
CA HIS A 224 13.60 3.86 8.07
C HIS A 224 13.27 3.19 9.41
N PRO A 225 14.03 3.41 10.51
CA PRO A 225 13.85 2.66 11.76
C PRO A 225 12.44 2.73 12.36
N TYR A 226 11.72 3.85 12.18
CA TYR A 226 10.33 3.99 12.60
C TYR A 226 9.37 2.99 11.92
N TYR A 227 9.73 2.48 10.73
CA TYR A 227 8.94 1.59 9.89
C TYR A 227 9.50 0.17 9.81
N GLN A 228 10.46 -0.17 10.66
CA GLN A 228 11.13 -1.47 10.62
C GLN A 228 10.13 -2.62 10.75
N ASP A 229 9.22 -2.55 11.72
CA ASP A 229 8.21 -3.59 11.96
C ASP A 229 7.14 -3.66 10.86
N ASP A 230 6.88 -2.53 10.20
CA ASP A 230 5.93 -2.43 9.11
C ASP A 230 6.47 -3.15 7.88
N PHE A 231 7.72 -2.91 7.46
CA PHE A 231 8.19 -3.38 6.16
C PHE A 231 9.18 -4.54 6.20
N ALA A 232 9.90 -4.78 7.31
CA ALA A 232 10.88 -5.86 7.37
C ALA A 232 10.30 -7.24 7.00
N PRO A 233 9.04 -7.60 7.34
CA PRO A 233 8.47 -8.89 6.92
C PRO A 233 8.28 -9.08 5.41
N LEU A 234 8.31 -8.02 4.61
CA LEU A 234 8.17 -8.12 3.14
C LEU A 234 9.45 -8.58 2.45
N PHE A 235 10.60 -8.46 3.10
CA PHE A 235 11.90 -8.69 2.49
C PHE A 235 12.60 -9.88 3.16
N PRO A 236 13.35 -10.70 2.40
CA PRO A 236 14.11 -11.79 2.96
C PRO A 236 15.15 -11.23 3.94
N ARG A 237 15.35 -11.93 5.06
CA ARG A 237 16.46 -11.61 5.97
C ARG A 237 17.76 -11.92 5.24
N ALA A 238 18.66 -10.94 5.18
CA ALA A 238 20.02 -11.19 4.71
C ALA A 238 20.66 -12.17 5.70
N ASN A 239 20.96 -13.39 5.24
CA ASN A 239 21.77 -14.36 5.97
C ASN A 239 23.23 -13.91 6.02
#